data_AF-A0A838QCI3-F1
#
_entry.id   AF-A0A838QCI3-F1
#
_cell.length_a   1.000
_cell.length_b   1.000
_cell.length_c   1.000
_cell.angle_alpha   90.00
_cell.angle_beta   90.00
_cell.angle_gamma   90.00
#
_symmetry.space_group_name_H-M   'P 1'
#
loop_
_entity.id
_entity.type
_entity.pdbx_description
1 polymer ?
#
loop_
_entity_poly.entity_id
_entity_poly.type
_entity_poly.pdbx_seq_one_letter_code
_entity_poly.pdbx_strand_id
1 'polypeptide(L)'
;MREELSTPASDPVALSAMLHNLGFVVVKEIEREIAQYELSGAIIRFERYPRMDPLVEVEGPPDAIENAIEIIGLPRAGFTVGRLAEFVASYELRTGERAALTAQELGGDHDYRNEDA
;
A
#
# COMPACT_ATOMS: atom_id res chain seq x y z
N MET A 1 -0.78 -7.36 -16.10
CA MET A 1 -1.96 -7.33 -15.22
C MET A 1 -1.86 -8.53 -14.30
N ARG A 2 -1.85 -8.30 -12.98
CA ARG A 2 -1.93 -9.39 -11.99
C ARG A 2 -3.39 -9.84 -11.90
N GLU A 3 -3.62 -11.14 -11.77
CA GLU A 3 -4.96 -11.65 -11.49
C GLU A 3 -5.34 -11.32 -10.04
N GLU A 4 -6.48 -10.65 -9.86
CA GLU A 4 -7.02 -10.28 -8.56
C GLU A 4 -8.46 -10.75 -8.44
N LEU A 5 -8.78 -11.33 -7.28
CA LEU A 5 -10.14 -11.70 -6.89
C LEU A 5 -10.50 -10.94 -5.63
N SER A 6 -11.49 -10.05 -5.75
CA SER A 6 -11.93 -9.19 -4.67
C SER A 6 -13.44 -9.34 -4.47
N THR A 7 -13.86 -9.44 -3.21
CA THR A 7 -15.26 -9.54 -2.81
C THR A 7 -15.49 -8.71 -1.54
N PRO A 8 -16.60 -7.96 -1.43
CA PRO A 8 -16.90 -7.23 -0.21
C PRO A 8 -17.17 -8.19 0.95
N ALA A 9 -16.70 -7.81 2.15
CA ALA A 9 -17.02 -8.49 3.40
C ALA A 9 -17.93 -7.58 4.25
N SER A 10 -19.12 -8.07 4.58
CA SER A 10 -20.09 -7.31 5.40
C SER A 10 -19.74 -7.31 6.89
N ASP A 11 -19.00 -8.31 7.35
CA ASP A 11 -18.50 -8.42 8.73
C ASP A 11 -17.01 -8.79 8.70
N PRO A 12 -16.12 -7.79 8.77
CA PRO A 12 -14.67 -8.01 8.78
C PRO A 12 -14.19 -8.82 9.98
N VAL A 13 -14.87 -8.72 11.13
CA VAL A 13 -14.49 -9.42 12.37
C VAL A 13 -14.80 -10.91 12.21
N ALA A 14 -15.99 -11.25 11.72
CA ALA A 14 -16.34 -12.64 11.43
C ALA A 14 -15.41 -13.25 10.37
N LEU A 15 -15.08 -12.51 9.31
CA LEU A 15 -14.15 -12.98 8.28
C LEU A 15 -12.76 -13.27 8.87
N SER A 16 -12.23 -12.36 9.71
CA SER A 16 -10.96 -12.56 10.39
C SER A 16 -10.95 -13.84 11.24
N ALA A 17 -12.01 -14.07 12.02
CA ALA A 17 -12.15 -15.28 12.84
C ALA A 17 -12.23 -16.55 11.97
N MET A 18 -12.92 -16.51 10.83
CA MET A 18 -12.98 -17.63 9.89
C MET A 18 -11.61 -17.96 9.31
N LEU A 19 -10.86 -16.96 8.84
CA LEU A 19 -9.51 -17.14 8.30
C LEU A 19 -8.56 -17.72 9.36
N HIS A 20 -8.62 -17.20 10.59
CA HIS A 20 -7.86 -17.76 11.70
C HIS A 20 -8.19 -19.24 11.96
N ASN A 21 -9.48 -19.61 11.96
CA ASN A 21 -9.91 -21.00 12.15
C ASN A 21 -9.51 -21.95 10.99
N LEU A 22 -9.25 -21.40 9.81
CA LEU A 22 -8.69 -22.14 8.66
C LEU A 22 -7.16 -22.26 8.74
N GLY A 23 -6.51 -21.70 9.76
CA GLY A 23 -5.06 -21.76 9.99
C GLY A 23 -4.28 -20.61 9.37
N PHE A 24 -4.94 -19.56 8.86
CA PHE A 24 -4.24 -18.35 8.45
C PHE A 24 -3.78 -17.54 9.66
N VAL A 25 -2.62 -16.89 9.54
CA VAL A 25 -2.04 -16.03 10.57
C VAL A 25 -1.85 -14.62 10.03
N VAL A 26 -1.94 -13.63 10.92
CA VAL A 26 -1.60 -12.25 10.56
C VAL A 26 -0.08 -12.15 10.45
N VAL A 27 0.40 -11.84 9.25
CA VAL A 27 1.84 -11.61 9.00
C VAL A 27 2.19 -10.13 8.97
N LYS A 28 1.20 -9.26 8.74
CA LYS A 28 1.37 -7.81 8.68
C LYS A 28 0.02 -7.12 8.83
N GLU A 29 0.03 -5.97 9.50
CA GLU A 29 -1.07 -5.02 9.54
C GLU A 29 -0.66 -3.73 8.84
N ILE A 30 -1.59 -3.12 8.11
CA ILE A 30 -1.37 -1.90 7.35
C ILE A 30 -2.55 -0.96 7.59
N GLU A 31 -2.26 0.19 8.17
CA GLU A 31 -3.19 1.31 8.29
C GLU A 31 -2.76 2.41 7.30
N ARG A 32 -3.70 2.85 6.46
CA ARG A 32 -3.45 3.92 5.50
C ARG A 32 -4.69 4.73 5.22
N GLU A 33 -4.49 6.02 5.00
CA GLU A 33 -5.51 6.90 4.43
C GLU A 33 -5.36 6.91 2.91
N ILE A 34 -6.45 6.66 2.19
CA ILE A 34 -6.46 6.61 0.72
C ILE A 34 -7.41 7.68 0.19
N ALA A 35 -6.89 8.57 -0.66
CA ALA A 35 -7.72 9.39 -1.54
C ALA A 35 -7.67 8.78 -2.95
N GLN A 36 -8.81 8.30 -3.43
CA GLN A 36 -8.94 7.63 -4.72
C GLN A 36 -9.68 8.51 -5.74
N TYR A 37 -9.17 8.56 -6.97
CA TYR A 37 -9.75 9.29 -8.09
C TYR A 37 -9.72 8.44 -9.36
N GLU A 38 -10.66 8.68 -10.25
CA GLU A 38 -10.61 8.20 -11.63
C GLU A 38 -10.15 9.35 -12.53
N LEU A 39 -9.14 9.10 -13.36
CA LEU A 39 -8.59 10.09 -14.29
C LEU A 39 -8.23 9.39 -15.60
N SER A 40 -8.85 9.83 -16.71
CA SER A 40 -8.52 9.36 -18.06
C SER A 40 -8.52 7.82 -18.21
N GLY A 41 -9.39 7.12 -17.48
CA GLY A 41 -9.49 5.65 -17.51
C GLY A 41 -8.46 4.92 -16.63
N ALA A 42 -7.67 5.64 -15.83
CA ALA A 42 -6.85 5.09 -14.76
C ALA A 42 -7.45 5.41 -13.39
N ILE A 43 -7.18 4.55 -12.41
CA ILE A 43 -7.43 4.79 -10.99
C ILE A 43 -6.14 5.34 -10.40
N ILE A 44 -6.24 6.45 -9.65
CA ILE A 44 -5.13 7.05 -8.93
C ILE A 44 -5.43 6.96 -7.44
N ARG A 45 -4.50 6.42 -6.66
CA ARG A 45 -4.58 6.35 -5.21
C ARG A 45 -3.42 7.11 -4.58
N PHE A 46 -3.75 8.12 -3.78
CA PHE A 46 -2.80 8.79 -2.90
C PHE A 46 -2.88 8.16 -1.53
N GLU A 47 -1.77 7.61 -1.05
CA GLU A 47 -1.72 6.85 0.18
C GLU A 47 -0.84 7.55 1.22
N ARG A 48 -1.37 7.71 2.43
CA ARG A 48 -0.62 8.18 3.58
C ARG A 48 -0.55 7.10 4.64
N TYR A 49 0.66 6.88 5.13
CA TYR A 49 0.97 5.94 6.21
C TYR A 49 1.35 6.71 7.48
N PRO A 50 1.23 6.10 8.68
CA PRO A 50 1.57 6.75 9.95
C PRO A 50 2.96 7.38 9.98
N ARG A 51 3.99 6.70 9.44
CA ARG A 51 5.34 7.27 9.22
C ARG A 51 6.02 6.60 8.03
N MET A 52 5.87 7.21 6.87
CA MET A 52 6.54 6.85 5.62
C MET A 52 6.35 7.99 4.62
N ASP A 53 7.06 7.98 3.50
CA ASP A 53 6.67 8.83 2.37
C ASP A 53 5.24 8.52 1.91
N PRO A 54 4.44 9.54 1.53
CA PRO A 54 3.21 9.31 0.81
C PRO A 54 3.48 8.62 -0.53
N LEU A 55 2.64 7.64 -0.89
CA LEU A 55 2.75 6.94 -2.17
C LEU A 55 1.65 7.38 -3.12
N VAL A 56 1.95 7.30 -4.42
CA VAL A 56 0.96 7.46 -5.49
C VAL A 56 0.98 6.18 -6.31
N GLU A 57 -0.17 5.50 -6.34
CA GLU A 57 -0.38 4.34 -7.20
C GLU A 57 -1.28 4.73 -8.36
N VAL A 58 -0.90 4.29 -9.56
CA VAL A 58 -1.67 4.51 -10.79
C VAL A 58 -1.93 3.14 -11.42
N GLU A 59 -3.20 2.80 -11.56
CA GLU A 59 -3.64 1.51 -12.05
C GLU A 59 -4.57 1.68 -13.26
N GLY A 60 -4.38 0.85 -14.28
CA GLY A 60 -5.21 0.86 -15.48
C GLY A 60 -4.48 0.26 -16.69
N PRO A 61 -5.06 0.41 -17.89
CA PRO A 61 -4.36 0.09 -19.14
C PRO A 61 -3.06 0.91 -19.28
N PRO A 62 -2.02 0.39 -19.94
CA PRO A 62 -0.72 1.08 -20.08
C PRO A 62 -0.85 2.53 -20.57
N ASP A 63 -1.64 2.77 -21.62
CA ASP A 63 -1.82 4.12 -22.18
C ASP A 63 -2.52 5.08 -21.20
N ALA A 64 -3.46 4.56 -20.39
CA ALA A 64 -4.15 5.34 -19.37
C ALA A 64 -3.22 5.68 -18.19
N ILE A 65 -2.34 4.74 -17.79
CA ILE A 65 -1.32 4.97 -16.76
C ILE A 65 -0.38 6.10 -17.19
N GLU A 66 0.20 6.02 -18.40
CA GLU A 66 1.17 7.01 -18.86
C GLU A 66 0.52 8.41 -19.00
N ASN A 67 -0.70 8.48 -19.53
CA ASN A 67 -1.45 9.73 -19.62
C ASN A 67 -1.77 10.30 -18.22
N ALA A 68 -2.18 9.46 -17.27
CA ALA A 68 -2.43 9.90 -15.90
C ALA A 68 -1.15 10.42 -15.24
N ILE A 69 -0.01 9.75 -15.39
CA ILE A 69 1.28 10.21 -14.85
C ILE A 69 1.66 11.58 -15.42
N GLU A 70 1.47 11.78 -16.74
CA GLU A 70 1.72 13.07 -17.39
C GLU A 70 0.82 14.18 -16.80
N ILE A 71 -0.48 13.92 -16.62
CA ILE A 71 -1.45 14.89 -16.08
C ILE A 71 -1.17 15.21 -14.61
N ILE A 72 -0.83 14.22 -13.78
CA ILE A 72 -0.50 14.43 -12.36
C ILE A 72 0.76 15.31 -12.23
N GLY A 73 1.66 15.27 -13.21
CA GLY A 73 2.84 16.13 -13.28
C GLY A 73 3.97 15.72 -12.32
N LEU A 74 3.90 14.51 -11.74
CA LEU A 74 5.00 13.95 -10.96
C LEU A 74 6.08 13.36 -11.89
N PRO A 75 7.37 13.33 -11.49
CA PRO A 75 8.42 12.75 -12.31
C PRO A 75 8.15 11.28 -12.63
N ARG A 76 8.09 10.93 -13.92
CA ARG A 76 7.83 9.55 -14.39
C ARG A 76 8.77 8.51 -13.79
N ALA A 77 10.02 8.90 -13.52
CA ALA A 77 11.05 8.05 -12.91
C ALA A 77 10.71 7.59 -11.48
N GLY A 78 9.80 8.29 -10.79
CA GLY A 78 9.31 7.90 -9.46
C GLY A 78 8.26 6.79 -9.50
N PHE A 79 7.66 6.49 -10.66
CA PHE A 79 6.67 5.43 -10.80
C PHE A 79 7.34 4.11 -11.15
N THR A 80 7.36 3.19 -10.19
CA THR A 80 7.99 1.88 -10.29
C THR A 80 6.96 0.77 -10.04
N VAL A 81 7.36 -0.49 -10.26
CA VAL A 81 6.58 -1.68 -9.91
C VAL A 81 6.96 -2.25 -8.53
N GLY A 82 7.60 -1.44 -7.69
CA GLY A 82 8.11 -1.85 -6.39
C GLY A 82 7.00 -2.23 -5.41
N ARG A 83 7.33 -3.12 -4.46
CA ARG A 83 6.42 -3.49 -3.37
C ARG A 83 6.53 -2.50 -2.21
N LEU A 84 5.51 -2.47 -1.34
CA LEU A 84 5.50 -1.62 -0.16
C LEU A 84 6.76 -1.80 0.72
N ALA A 85 7.25 -3.03 0.88
CA ALA A 85 8.47 -3.33 1.63
C ALA A 85 9.72 -2.63 1.06
N GLU A 86 9.82 -2.51 -0.27
CA GLU A 86 10.94 -1.82 -0.92
C GLU A 86 10.90 -0.31 -0.66
N PHE A 87 9.70 0.28 -0.70
CA PHE A 87 9.51 1.69 -0.37
C PHE A 87 9.77 1.98 1.12
N VAL A 88 9.36 1.07 2.01
CA VAL A 88 9.70 1.11 3.44
C VAL A 88 11.22 1.12 3.61
N ALA A 89 11.92 0.14 3.04
CA ALA A 89 13.38 0.06 3.14
C ALA A 89 14.07 1.32 2.57
N SER A 90 13.56 1.87 1.47
CA SER A 90 14.09 3.09 0.86
C SER A 90 13.90 4.32 1.75
N TYR A 91 12.73 4.45 2.39
CA TYR A 91 12.45 5.51 3.36
C TYR A 91 13.40 5.41 4.57
N GLU A 92 13.53 4.21 5.14
CA GLU A 92 14.38 3.97 6.32
C GLU A 92 15.85 4.25 6.02
N LEU A 93 16.34 3.79 4.86
CA LEU A 93 17.71 4.03 4.42
C LEU A 93 18.00 5.53 4.24
N ARG A 94 17.05 6.27 3.63
CA ARG A 94 17.23 7.68 3.29
C ARG A 94 17.11 8.59 4.51
N THR A 95 16.22 8.27 5.44
CA THR A 95 15.92 9.13 6.60
C THR A 95 16.66 8.73 7.86
N GLY A 96 17.06 7.46 7.99
CA GLY A 96 17.56 6.87 9.23
C GLY A 96 16.46 6.62 10.27
N GLU A 97 15.20 6.92 9.95
CA GLU A 97 14.05 6.65 10.81
C GLU A 97 13.39 5.33 10.41
N ARG A 98 12.90 4.58 11.39
CA ARG A 98 12.12 3.36 11.12
C ARG A 98 10.75 3.73 10.57
N ALA A 99 10.26 3.08 9.52
CA ALA A 99 8.92 3.34 9.03
C ALA A 99 7.87 2.84 10.05
N ALA A 100 6.66 3.38 9.98
CA ALA A 100 5.50 2.83 10.67
C ALA A 100 4.30 2.79 9.73
N LEU A 101 3.75 1.59 9.55
CA LEU A 101 2.56 1.32 8.76
C LEU A 101 1.30 1.21 9.63
N THR A 102 1.43 1.23 10.95
CA THR A 102 0.31 1.27 11.90
C THR A 102 0.58 2.28 13.02
N ALA A 103 -0.46 2.68 13.75
CA ALA A 103 -0.33 3.48 14.96
C ALA A 103 0.49 2.77 16.05
N GLN A 104 0.45 1.43 16.10
CA GLN A 104 1.23 0.62 17.03
C GLN A 104 2.73 0.66 16.69
N GLU A 105 3.08 0.49 15.41
CA GLU A 105 4.46 0.63 14.93
C GLU A 105 5.01 2.04 15.19
N LEU A 106 4.15 3.06 15.05
CA LEU A 106 4.51 4.44 15.39
C LEU A 106 4.81 4.60 16.88
N GLY A 107 4.07 3.89 17.74
CA GLY A 107 4.30 3.79 19.19
C GLY A 107 5.52 2.95 19.58
N GLY A 108 6.20 2.30 18.63
CA GLY A 108 7.41 1.50 18.85
C GLY A 108 7.18 -0.01 18.83
N ASP A 109 5.93 -0.47 18.72
CA ASP A 109 5.56 -1.88 18.71
C ASP A 109 5.57 -2.45 17.28
N HIS A 110 6.51 -3.35 16.98
CA HIS A 110 6.73 -3.87 15.63
C HIS A 110 6.65 -5.40 15.62
N ASP A 111 5.56 -5.93 16.18
CA ASP A 111 5.32 -7.37 16.33
C ASP A 111 5.36 -8.17 15.01
N TYR A 112 5.20 -7.51 13.86
CA TYR A 112 5.28 -8.13 12.54
C TYR A 112 6.61 -7.80 11.84
N ARG A 113 7.49 -8.80 11.66
CA ARG A 113 8.79 -8.62 10.97
C ARG A 113 8.57 -8.40 9.46
N ASN A 114 9.23 -7.38 8.89
CA ASN A 114 9.13 -6.93 7.50
C ASN A 114 9.68 -7.91 6.42
N GLU A 115 10.02 -9.16 6.77
CA GLU A 115 10.84 -10.01 5.90
C GLU A 115 10.07 -10.80 4.83
N ASP A 116 8.72 -10.80 4.85
CA ASP A 116 7.90 -11.65 3.98
C ASP A 116 6.88 -10.91 3.07
N ALA A 117 7.07 -9.62 2.79
CA ALA A 117 6.17 -8.80 1.93
C ALA A 117 6.78 -8.41 0.57
#